data_AF-A0A8H8DLA6-F1
#
_entry.id   AF-A0A8H8DLA6-F1
#
_cell.length_a   1.000
_cell.length_b   1.000
_cell.length_c   1.000
_cell.angle_alpha   90.00
_cell.angle_beta   90.00
_cell.angle_gamma   90.00
#
_symmetry.space_group_name_H-M   'P 1'
#
loop_
_entity.id
_entity.type
_entity.pdbx_description
1 polymer ?
#
loop_
_entity_poly.entity_id
_entity_poly.type
_entity_poly.pdbx_seq_one_letter_code
_entity_poly.pdbx_strand_id
1 'polypeptide(L)' 'TVAIQAITAEIVEGNVKLRLTVIDTPGFGDFVNNEGSWKPILENIESRFDAYLEQENRVNRAKIVDNR' A
#
# COMPACT_ATOMS: atom_id res chain seq x y z
N THR A 1 -6.40 -1.40 -17.99
CA THR A 1 -6.87 -1.60 -16.60
C THR A 1 -5.88 -0.91 -15.69
N VAL A 2 -6.34 -0.23 -14.64
CA VAL A 2 -5.44 0.42 -13.67
C VAL A 2 -4.72 -0.67 -12.87
N ALA A 3 -3.41 -0.56 -12.73
CA ALA A 3 -2.60 -1.47 -11.93
C ALA A 3 -2.05 -0.76 -10.69
N ILE A 4 -1.72 -1.52 -9.65
CA ILE A 4 -1.07 -1.02 -8.44
C ILE A 4 0.35 -1.58 -8.41
N GLN A 5 1.34 -0.71 -8.27
CA GLN A 5 2.74 -1.08 -8.13
C GLN A 5 3.28 -0.54 -6.81
N ALA A 6 3.99 -1.39 -6.07
CA ALA A 6 4.60 -1.02 -4.80
C ALA A 6 6.11 -1.12 -4.90
N ILE A 7 6.81 -0.04 -4.59
CA ILE A 7 8.26 0.03 -4.57
C ILE A 7 8.69 0.38 -3.16
N THR A 8 9.53 -0.48 -2.57
CA THR A 8 10.07 -0.24 -1.23
C THR A 8 11.56 0.07 -1.32
N ALA A 9 12.00 1.12 -0.64
CA ALA A 9 13.39 1.52 -0.54
C ALA A 9 13.76 1.80 0.93
N GLU A 10 15.00 1.48 1.30
CA GLU A 10 15.59 1.93 2.55
C GLU A 10 16.32 3.25 2.29
N ILE A 11 15.92 4.31 3.02
CA ILE A 11 16.52 5.64 2.91
C ILE A 11 17.03 6.09 4.26
N VAL A 12 17.95 7.05 4.24
CA VAL A 12 18.46 7.70 5.44
C VAL A 12 18.13 9.18 5.35
N GLU A 13 17.34 9.67 6.30
CA GLU A 13 17.02 11.09 6.42
C GLU A 13 17.65 11.61 7.73
N GLY A 14 18.75 12.36 7.58
CA GLY A 14 19.59 12.74 8.72
C GLY A 14 20.23 11.52 9.41
N ASN A 15 19.90 11.30 10.68
CA ASN A 15 20.36 10.16 11.47
C ASN A 15 19.30 9.04 11.63
N VAL A 16 18.21 9.08 10.85
CA VAL A 16 17.12 8.10 10.93
C VAL A 16 17.11 7.22 9.68
N LYS A 17 17.09 5.89 9.89
CA LYS A 17 16.86 4.91 8.81
C LYS A 17 15.35 4.70 8.64
N LEU A 18 14.85 4.94 7.44
CA LEU A 18 13.44 4.81 7.09
C LEU A 18 13.29 3.71 6.04
N ARG A 19 12.20 2.95 6.15
CA ARG A 19 11.73 2.06 5.08
C ARG A 19 10.56 2.75 4.40
N LEU A 20 10.82 3.37 3.26
CA LEU A 20 9.82 4.09 2.47
C LEU A 20 9.18 3.13 1.46
N THR A 21 7.86 3.11 1.37
CA THR A 21 7.12 2.37 0.34
C THR A 21 6.31 3.37 -0.48
N VAL A 22 6.55 3.40 -1.78
CA VAL A 22 5.83 4.23 -2.76
C VAL A 22 4.85 3.34 -3.50
N ILE A 23 3.58 3.76 -3.57
CA ILE A 23 2.52 3.06 -4.28
C ILE A 23 2.12 3.88 -5.51
N ASP A 24 2.40 3.32 -6.69
CA ASP A 24 2.08 3.91 -7.98
C ASP A 24 0.81 3.30 -8.57
N THR A 25 0.08 4.10 -9.35
CA THR A 25 -1.21 3.74 -9.97
C THR A 25 -1.17 3.88 -11.50
N PRO A 26 -0.27 3.16 -12.20
CA PRO A 26 -0.14 3.26 -13.64
C PRO A 26 -1.46 2.99 -14.38
N GLY A 27 -1.74 3.84 -15.37
CA GLY A 27 -2.97 3.77 -16.18
C GLY A 27 -4.20 4.40 -15.51
N PHE A 28 -4.08 5.01 -14.33
CA PHE A 28 -5.16 5.79 -13.73
C PHE A 28 -5.36 7.11 -14.49
N GLY A 29 -6.57 7.32 -15.03
CA GLY A 29 -6.91 8.53 -15.79
C GLY A 29 -6.58 8.47 -17.29
N ASP A 30 -5.99 7.37 -17.78
CA ASP A 30 -5.60 7.19 -19.19
C ASP A 30 -6.77 6.98 -20.15
N PHE A 31 -7.93 6.55 -19.65
CA PHE A 31 -9.08 6.21 -20.49
C PHE A 31 -9.99 7.43 -20.72
N VAL A 32 -10.73 7.46 -21.83
CA VAL A 32 -11.78 8.48 -22.06
C VAL A 32 -12.92 8.32 -21.04
N ASN A 33 -13.29 7.07 -20.74
CA ASN A 33 -14.18 6.74 -19.63
C ASN A 33 -13.34 6.15 -18.48
N ASN A 34 -13.22 6.90 -17.39
CA ASN A 34 -12.50 6.47 -16.19
C ASN A 34 -13.43 5.96 -15.07
N GLU A 35 -14.71 5.72 -15.35
CA GLU A 35 -15.64 5.20 -14.35
C GLU A 35 -15.11 3.90 -13.73
N GLY A 36 -15.01 3.87 -12.40
CA GLY A 36 -14.48 2.73 -11.66
C GLY A 36 -12.96 2.55 -11.65
N SER A 37 -12.18 3.46 -12.27
CA SER A 37 -10.71 3.41 -12.26
C SER A 37 -10.09 3.53 -10.86
N TRP A 38 -10.85 4.07 -9.89
CA TRP A 38 -10.47 4.18 -8.48
C TRP A 38 -10.61 2.89 -7.69
N LYS A 39 -11.40 1.92 -8.17
CA LYS A 39 -11.66 0.65 -7.46
C LYS A 39 -10.39 -0.10 -7.05
N PRO A 40 -9.39 -0.32 -7.93
CA PRO A 40 -8.16 -1.01 -7.53
C PRO A 40 -7.32 -0.23 -6.50
N ILE A 41 -7.44 1.10 -6.47
CA ILE A 41 -6.77 1.93 -5.45
C ILE A 41 -7.44 1.72 -4.10
N LEU A 42 -8.78 1.77 -4.06
CA LEU A 42 -9.53 1.55 -2.83
C LEU A 42 -9.30 0.13 -2.28
N GLU A 43 -9.39 -0.89 -3.13
CA GLU A 43 -9.16 -2.29 -2.75
C GLU A 43 -7.75 -2.50 -2.17
N ASN A 44 -6.73 -1.82 -2.72
CA ASN A 44 -5.38 -1.89 -2.19
C ASN A 44 -5.26 -1.27 -0.79
N ILE A 45 -5.96 -0.16 -0.53
CA ILE A 45 -5.98 0.50 0.77
C ILE A 45 -6.70 -0.39 1.79
N GLU A 46 -7.90 -0.88 1.46
CA GLU A 46 -8.70 -1.74 2.34
C GLU A 46 -7.92 -3.02 2.72
N SER A 47 -7.31 -3.69 1.74
CA SER A 47 -6.52 -4.89 1.98
C SER A 47 -5.34 -4.68 2.94
N ARG A 48 -4.68 -3.51 2.91
CA ARG A 48 -3.59 -3.19 3.84
C ARG A 48 -4.09 -2.99 5.27
N PHE A 49 -5.24 -2.33 5.43
CA PHE A 49 -5.88 -2.17 6.73
C PHE A 49 -6.33 -3.51 7.29
N ASP A 50 -6.97 -4.36 6.48
CA ASP A 50 -7.39 -5.71 6.87
C ASP A 50 -6.17 -6.56 7.28
N ALA A 51 -5.09 -6.53 6.50
CA ALA A 51 -3.88 -7.28 6.82
C ALA A 51 -3.23 -6.84 8.14
N TYR A 52 -3.30 -5.55 8.47
CA TYR A 52 -2.83 -5.04 9.75
C TYR A 52 -3.76 -5.45 10.90
N LEU A 53 -5.07 -5.28 10.72
CA LEU A 53 -6.09 -5.65 11.70
C LEU A 53 -6.02 -7.15 12.03
N GLU A 54 -5.83 -8.00 11.03
CA GLU A 54 -5.65 -9.43 11.25
C GLU A 54 -4.41 -9.71 12.11
N GLN A 55 -3.29 -9.03 11.84
CA GLN A 55 -2.07 -9.17 12.63
C GLN A 55 -2.24 -8.73 14.09
N GLU A 56 -3.00 -7.67 14.35
CA GLU A 56 -3.31 -7.23 15.73
C GLU A 56 -4.14 -8.25 16.52
N ASN A 57 -5.05 -8.95 15.83
CA ASN A 57 -5.94 -9.94 16.43
C ASN A 57 -5.29 -11.32 16.61
N ARG A 58 -4.12 -11.59 16.01
CA ARG A 58 -3.41 -12.86 16.20
C ARG A 58 -2.93 -13.03 17.64
N VAL A 59 -3.04 -14.26 18.16
CA VAL A 59 -2.61 -14.65 19.52
C VAL A 59 -1.10 -14.42 19.73
N ASN A 60 -0.29 -14.67 18.69
CA ASN A 60 1.16 -14.39 18.70
C ASN A 60 1.46 -13.11 17.91
N ARG A 61 1.61 -12.00 18.62
CA ARG A 61 1.85 -10.65 18.08
C ARG A 61 3.34 -10.34 17.82
N ALA A 62 4.08 -11.30 17.28
CA ALA A 62 5.47 -11.02 16.90
C ALA A 62 5.53 -9.89 15.86
N LYS A 63 6.59 -9.07 15.92
CA LYS A 63 6.89 -7.85 15.12
C LYS A 63 5.91 -7.58 13.97
N ILE A 64 4.84 -6.83 14.26
CA ILE A 64 3.81 -6.44 13.28
C ILE A 64 4.49 -5.60 12.19
N VAL A 65 4.31 -6.00 10.93
CA VAL A 65 4.81 -5.23 9.79
C VAL A 65 3.67 -4.36 9.30
N ASP A 66 3.80 -3.06 9.56
CA ASP A 66 2.87 -2.07 9.06
C ASP A 66 3.13 -1.80 7.58
N ASN A 67 2.10 -2.01 6.75
CA ASN A 67 2.10 -1.68 5.33
C ASN A 67 0.92 -0.78 4.95
N ARG A 68 0.28 -0.15 5.94
CA ARG A 68 -0.81 0.80 5.74
C ARG A 68 -0.33 2.09 5.08
#